data_AF-A0A9E1M691-F1
#
_entry.id   AF-A0A9E1M691-F1
#
_cell.length_a   1.000
_cell.length_b   1.000
_cell.length_c   1.000
_cell.angle_alpha   90.00
_cell.angle_beta   90.00
_cell.angle_gamma   90.00
#
_symmetry.space_group_name_H-M   'P 1'
#
loop_
_entity.id
_entity.type
_entity.pdbx_description
1 polymer ?
#
loop_
_entity_poly.entity_id
_entity_poly.type
_entity_poly.pdbx_seq_one_letter_code
_entity_poly.pdbx_strand_id
1 'polypeptide(L)'
;LRAENQNLVSALSNYQQILYQFFDFTQNLKQSHFDQVKLHRTEIYQYRKTDGKCIITFQTSLECFHYTTDENNQILEGDRQYKYQTKFNTDLIYVQDVDKMKNDYDDALAVTCPNCGAPIPMLGAKHCEYCGCAIIELNIHAWAFHHVEEITAKSNALK
;
A
#
# COMPACT_ATOMS: atom_id res chain seq x y z
N LEU A 1 18.62 18.41 8.69
CA LEU A 1 18.12 17.19 8.01
C LEU A 1 16.69 17.47 7.59
N ARG A 2 16.36 17.45 6.29
CA ARG A 2 15.01 17.80 5.79
C ARG A 2 13.95 16.90 6.45
N ALA A 3 12.80 17.46 6.83
CA ALA A 3 11.69 16.73 7.47
C ALA A 3 11.26 15.48 6.68
N GLU A 4 11.42 15.52 5.35
CA GLU A 4 11.19 14.42 4.40
C GLU A 4 12.05 13.15 4.68
N ASN A 5 13.13 13.24 5.46
CA ASN A 5 13.96 12.09 5.84
C ASN A 5 13.58 11.48 7.19
N GLN A 6 12.64 12.08 7.94
CA GLN A 6 12.19 11.49 9.20
C GLN A 6 11.40 10.22 8.93
N ASN A 7 11.73 9.16 9.66
CA ASN A 7 11.00 7.89 9.70
C ASN A 7 10.92 7.11 8.37
N LEU A 8 11.61 7.51 7.30
CA LEU A 8 11.66 6.72 6.06
C LEU A 8 12.31 5.34 6.32
N VAL A 9 13.43 5.32 7.06
CA VAL A 9 14.11 4.07 7.43
C VAL A 9 13.21 3.16 8.27
N SER A 10 12.45 3.72 9.20
CA SER A 10 11.50 2.93 10.02
C SER A 10 10.27 2.49 9.23
N ALA A 11 9.79 3.28 8.27
CA ALA A 11 8.71 2.84 7.37
C ALA A 11 9.18 1.66 6.51
N LEU A 12 10.43 1.71 6.04
CA LEU A 12 11.04 0.67 5.22
C LEU A 12 11.42 -0.58 6.01
N SER A 13 11.66 -0.50 7.32
CA SER A 13 12.00 -1.68 8.12
C SER A 13 10.91 -2.75 8.09
N ASN A 14 9.65 -2.35 7.89
CA ASN A 14 8.49 -3.23 7.85
C ASN A 14 7.97 -3.49 6.42
N TYR A 15 8.68 -3.02 5.39
CA TYR A 15 8.23 -3.09 4.00
C TYR A 15 7.89 -4.51 3.55
N GLN A 16 8.75 -5.48 3.84
CA GLN A 16 8.51 -6.88 3.49
C GLN A 16 7.27 -7.44 4.17
N GLN A 17 7.08 -7.16 5.47
CA GLN A 17 5.92 -7.61 6.23
C GLN A 17 4.61 -7.07 5.64
N ILE A 18 4.62 -5.81 5.20
CA ILE A 18 3.44 -5.16 4.61
C ILE A 18 3.10 -5.77 3.25
N LEU A 19 4.11 -6.11 2.43
CA LEU A 19 3.87 -6.84 1.17
C LEU A 19 3.25 -8.21 1.43
N TYR A 20 3.75 -8.97 2.41
CA TYR A 20 3.15 -10.25 2.78
C TYR A 20 1.70 -10.11 3.24
N GLN A 21 1.41 -9.11 4.09
CA GLN A 21 0.04 -8.81 4.52
C GLN A 21 -0.88 -8.42 3.35
N PHE A 22 -0.36 -7.66 2.38
CA PHE A 22 -1.10 -7.35 1.16
C PHE A 22 -1.45 -8.63 0.39
N PHE A 23 -0.50 -9.54 0.19
CA PHE A 23 -0.76 -10.80 -0.51
C PHE A 23 -1.82 -11.61 0.22
N ASP A 24 -1.71 -11.81 1.53
CA ASP A 24 -2.71 -12.51 2.34
C ASP A 24 -4.10 -11.86 2.23
N PHE A 25 -4.17 -10.53 2.26
CA PHE A 25 -5.42 -9.79 2.11
C PHE A 25 -6.04 -9.96 0.72
N THR A 26 -5.23 -9.96 -0.34
CA THR A 26 -5.71 -10.20 -1.71
C THR A 26 -6.29 -11.60 -1.90
N GLN A 27 -5.77 -12.61 -1.19
CA GLN A 27 -6.36 -13.96 -1.22
C GLN A 27 -7.78 -13.95 -0.65
N ASN A 28 -7.96 -13.27 0.48
CA ASN A 28 -9.23 -13.23 1.20
C ASN A 28 -10.33 -12.44 0.47
N LEU A 29 -9.99 -11.34 -0.23
CA LEU A 29 -10.99 -10.49 -0.87
C LEU A 29 -11.21 -10.76 -2.36
N LYS A 30 -10.17 -11.15 -3.09
CA LYS A 30 -10.22 -11.22 -4.56
C LYS A 30 -10.09 -12.64 -5.10
N GLN A 31 -10.06 -13.65 -4.22
CA GLN A 31 -9.82 -15.06 -4.58
C GLN A 31 -8.54 -15.22 -5.44
N SER A 32 -7.58 -14.31 -5.28
CA SER A 32 -6.28 -14.33 -5.96
C SER A 32 -5.23 -14.80 -4.98
N HIS A 33 -4.71 -15.99 -5.21
CA HIS A 33 -3.81 -16.70 -4.30
C HIS A 33 -2.37 -16.47 -4.71
N PHE A 34 -1.52 -16.14 -3.73
CA PHE A 34 -0.09 -15.94 -3.89
C PHE A 34 0.63 -16.85 -2.90
N ASP A 35 0.94 -18.07 -3.34
CA ASP A 35 1.51 -19.10 -2.48
C ASP A 35 3.04 -19.13 -2.57
N GLN A 36 3.70 -19.34 -1.43
CA GLN A 36 5.16 -19.39 -1.32
C GLN A 36 5.86 -18.16 -1.91
N VAL A 37 5.35 -16.96 -1.62
CA VAL A 37 5.94 -15.71 -2.09
C VAL A 37 7.36 -15.55 -1.58
N LYS A 38 8.28 -15.39 -2.52
CA LYS A 38 9.67 -15.06 -2.25
C LYS A 38 10.00 -13.73 -2.91
N LEU A 39 10.24 -12.72 -2.07
CA LEU A 39 10.70 -11.42 -2.51
C LEU A 39 12.19 -11.51 -2.90
N HIS A 40 12.54 -10.88 -4.02
CA HIS A 40 13.91 -10.79 -4.51
C HIS A 40 14.48 -9.39 -4.24
N ARG A 41 14.51 -8.53 -5.27
CA ARG A 41 15.13 -7.22 -5.21
C ARG A 41 14.05 -6.16 -5.12
N THR A 42 14.20 -5.28 -4.14
CA THR A 42 13.44 -4.03 -4.02
C THR A 42 14.35 -2.86 -4.35
N GLU A 43 13.88 -1.96 -5.20
CA GLU A 43 14.59 -0.75 -5.58
C GLU A 43 13.67 0.47 -5.59
N ILE A 44 14.26 1.66 -5.46
CA ILE A 44 13.52 2.90 -5.69
C ILE A 44 13.33 3.05 -7.19
N TYR A 45 12.08 2.93 -7.64
CA TYR A 45 11.71 3.06 -9.04
C TYR A 45 11.51 4.53 -9.42
N GLN A 46 10.82 5.30 -8.58
CA GLN A 46 10.52 6.70 -8.87
C GLN A 46 10.36 7.52 -7.59
N TYR A 47 10.74 8.80 -7.67
CA TYR A 47 10.36 9.83 -6.70
C TYR A 47 9.56 10.92 -7.40
N ARG A 48 8.38 11.25 -6.87
CA ARG A 48 7.50 12.31 -7.37
C ARG A 48 7.22 13.30 -6.24
N LYS A 49 7.36 14.60 -6.52
CA LYS A 49 6.98 15.67 -5.61
C LYS A 49 5.90 16.52 -6.27
N THR A 50 4.75 16.62 -5.62
CA THR A 50 3.63 17.46 -6.05
C THR A 50 3.35 18.50 -4.97
N ASP A 51 2.47 19.47 -5.24
CA ASP A 51 2.13 20.47 -4.22
C ASP A 51 1.39 19.78 -3.06
N GLY A 52 2.00 19.76 -1.88
CA GLY A 52 1.43 19.14 -0.67
C GLY A 52 1.87 17.70 -0.34
N LYS A 53 2.51 16.95 -1.24
CA LYS A 53 2.98 15.57 -0.95
C LYS A 53 4.25 15.16 -1.70
N CYS A 54 4.95 14.19 -1.13
CA CYS A 54 6.04 13.45 -1.76
C CYS A 54 5.65 11.97 -1.88
N ILE A 55 5.97 11.34 -2.99
CA ILE A 55 5.70 9.93 -3.24
C ILE A 55 7.01 9.25 -3.65
N ILE A 56 7.34 8.14 -3.01
CA ILE A 56 8.41 7.22 -3.43
C ILE A 56 7.74 5.93 -3.88
N THR A 57 7.93 5.55 -5.14
CA THR A 57 7.53 4.24 -5.66
C THR A 57 8.70 3.29 -5.52
N PHE A 58 8.51 2.20 -4.80
CA PHE A 58 9.43 1.06 -4.75
C PHE A 58 8.97 -0.01 -5.72
N GLN A 59 9.89 -0.59 -6.47
CA GLN A 59 9.63 -1.75 -7.30
C GLN A 59 10.27 -2.98 -6.68
N THR A 60 9.47 -4.02 -6.44
CA THR A 60 9.92 -5.29 -5.86
C THR A 60 9.65 -6.43 -6.83
N SER A 61 10.70 -7.16 -7.22
CA SER A 61 10.53 -8.42 -7.95
C SER A 61 10.29 -9.58 -6.99
N LEU A 62 9.45 -10.53 -7.40
CA LEU A 62 9.14 -11.72 -6.60
C LEU A 62 8.91 -12.96 -7.47
N GLU A 63 9.01 -14.13 -6.85
CA GLU A 63 8.52 -15.41 -7.38
C GLU A 63 7.47 -16.02 -6.44
N CYS A 64 6.42 -16.63 -6.97
CA CYS A 64 5.36 -17.30 -6.20
C CYS A 64 4.59 -18.30 -7.08
N PHE A 65 3.70 -19.10 -6.50
CA PHE A 65 2.64 -19.78 -7.26
C PHE A 65 1.41 -18.88 -7.24
N HIS A 66 0.93 -18.47 -8.42
CA HIS A 66 -0.19 -17.53 -8.55
C HIS A 66 -1.34 -18.17 -9.31
N TYR A 67 -2.52 -18.12 -8.73
CA TYR A 67 -3.76 -18.58 -9.34
C TYR A 67 -4.96 -17.84 -8.77
N THR A 68 -6.00 -17.70 -9.58
CA THR A 68 -7.29 -17.16 -9.15
C THR A 68 -8.31 -18.28 -9.08
N THR A 69 -9.22 -18.22 -8.11
CA THR A 69 -10.33 -19.17 -8.00
C THR A 69 -11.67 -18.48 -8.14
N ASP A 70 -12.71 -19.26 -8.44
CA ASP A 70 -14.10 -18.85 -8.24
C ASP A 70 -14.57 -19.09 -6.79
N GLU A 71 -15.84 -18.81 -6.51
CA GLU A 71 -16.48 -19.07 -5.20
C GLU A 71 -16.51 -20.56 -4.82
N ASN A 72 -16.35 -21.46 -5.80
CA ASN A 72 -16.31 -22.92 -5.60
C ASN A 72 -14.89 -23.47 -5.50
N ASN A 73 -13.87 -22.62 -5.35
CA ASN A 73 -12.45 -22.96 -5.33
C ASN A 73 -11.93 -23.62 -6.62
N GLN A 74 -12.64 -23.49 -7.73
CA GLN A 74 -12.15 -23.91 -9.05
C GLN A 74 -11.21 -22.86 -9.61
N ILE A 75 -10.09 -23.29 -10.18
CA ILE A 75 -9.08 -22.38 -10.74
C ILE A 75 -9.63 -21.76 -12.02
N LEU A 76 -9.63 -20.43 -12.08
CA LEU A 76 -10.02 -19.64 -13.25
C LEU A 76 -8.81 -19.29 -14.11
N GLU A 77 -7.74 -18.79 -13.48
CA GLU A 77 -6.50 -18.40 -14.14
C GLU A 77 -5.28 -18.77 -13.28
N GLY A 78 -4.11 -18.88 -13.93
CA GLY A 78 -2.84 -19.20 -13.27
C GLY A 78 -2.59 -20.70 -13.08
N ASP A 79 -1.58 -21.03 -12.27
CA ASP A 79 -1.09 -22.40 -12.12
C ASP A 79 -0.51 -22.63 -10.70
N ARG A 80 -0.75 -23.82 -10.15
CA ARG A 80 -0.26 -24.23 -8.81
C ARG A 80 1.10 -24.95 -8.84
N GLN A 81 1.56 -25.35 -10.02
CA GLN A 81 2.74 -26.16 -10.26
C GLN A 81 3.91 -25.35 -10.82
N TYR A 82 3.64 -24.29 -11.58
CA TYR A 82 4.68 -23.44 -12.16
C TYR A 82 4.85 -22.14 -11.38
N LYS A 83 6.11 -21.77 -11.15
CA LYS A 83 6.45 -20.50 -10.52
C LYS A 83 6.13 -19.34 -11.46
N TYR A 84 5.32 -18.44 -10.97
CA TYR A 84 5.05 -17.13 -11.53
C TYR A 84 6.11 -16.13 -11.05
N GLN A 85 6.63 -15.31 -11.97
CA GLN A 85 7.58 -14.24 -11.65
C GLN A 85 7.01 -12.91 -12.12
N THR A 86 6.97 -11.94 -11.21
CA THR A 86 6.40 -10.62 -11.50
C THR A 86 7.09 -9.54 -10.69
N LYS A 87 6.66 -8.30 -10.92
CA LYS A 87 7.11 -7.12 -10.20
C LYS A 87 5.92 -6.37 -9.64
N PHE A 88 6.06 -5.86 -8.42
CA PHE A 88 5.08 -4.99 -7.80
C PHE A 88 5.66 -3.60 -7.62
N ASN A 89 4.86 -2.58 -7.92
CA ASN A 89 5.12 -1.22 -7.50
C ASN A 89 4.37 -0.95 -6.19
N THR A 90 5.05 -0.29 -5.25
CA THR A 90 4.51 0.11 -3.96
C THR A 90 4.80 1.57 -3.72
N ASP A 91 3.75 2.36 -3.55
CA ASP A 91 3.86 3.79 -3.28
C ASP A 91 3.88 4.04 -1.77
N LEU A 92 4.92 4.73 -1.32
CA LEU A 92 4.98 5.38 -0.02
C LEU A 92 4.71 6.87 -0.22
N ILE A 93 3.81 7.43 0.59
CA ILE A 93 3.43 8.84 0.57
C ILE A 93 3.91 9.54 1.84
N TYR A 94 4.39 10.77 1.70
CA TYR A 94 4.64 11.70 2.79
C TYR A 94 3.84 12.97 2.55
N VAL A 95 3.03 13.35 3.53
CA VAL A 95 2.17 14.54 3.46
C VAL A 95 2.90 15.75 4.04
N GLN A 96 3.10 16.76 3.20
CA GLN A 96 3.74 18.02 3.59
C GLN A 96 2.69 19.04 4.02
N ASP A 97 1.63 19.17 3.23
CA ASP A 97 0.59 20.17 3.41
C ASP A 97 -0.74 19.61 2.89
N VAL A 98 -1.65 19.41 3.84
CA VAL A 98 -2.99 18.85 3.60
C VAL A 98 -3.87 19.84 2.84
N ASP A 99 -3.69 21.14 3.08
CA ASP A 99 -4.51 22.19 2.48
C ASP A 99 -4.26 22.32 0.98
N LYS A 100 -3.12 21.83 0.51
CA LYS A 100 -2.74 21.79 -0.91
C LYS A 100 -3.19 20.53 -1.62
N MET A 101 -3.66 19.51 -0.89
CA MET A 101 -4.16 18.26 -1.44
C MET A 101 -5.68 18.23 -1.69
N LYS A 102 -6.35 19.39 -1.66
CA LYS A 102 -7.82 19.55 -1.74
C LYS A 102 -8.53 18.85 -2.91
N ASN A 103 -7.83 18.45 -3.97
CA ASN A 103 -8.40 17.71 -5.10
C ASN A 103 -8.09 16.19 -5.10
N ASP A 104 -7.25 15.71 -4.17
CA ASP A 104 -6.80 14.30 -4.03
C ASP A 104 -7.32 13.65 -2.72
N TYR A 105 -8.29 14.29 -2.05
CA TYR A 105 -8.79 13.88 -0.74
C TYR A 105 -9.59 12.57 -0.73
N ASP A 106 -10.08 12.12 -1.89
CA ASP A 106 -11.07 11.03 -1.95
C ASP A 106 -10.49 9.62 -1.71
N ASP A 107 -9.19 9.38 -1.95
CA ASP A 107 -8.63 8.01 -1.85
C ASP A 107 -7.56 7.82 -0.76
N ALA A 108 -6.97 8.88 -0.20
CA ALA A 108 -5.76 8.73 0.62
C ALA A 108 -5.94 8.98 2.12
N LEU A 109 -6.92 9.79 2.54
CA LEU A 109 -6.90 10.41 3.88
C LEU A 109 -8.30 10.68 4.47
N ALA A 110 -9.29 9.84 4.16
CA ALA A 110 -10.53 9.80 4.94
C ALA A 110 -10.20 9.26 6.34
N VAL A 111 -9.74 10.12 7.24
CA VAL A 111 -9.49 9.78 8.63
C VAL A 111 -10.85 9.61 9.29
N THR A 112 -11.35 8.39 9.35
CA THR A 112 -12.54 8.05 10.12
C THR A 112 -12.14 7.83 11.58
N CYS A 113 -12.97 8.28 12.51
CA CYS A 113 -12.74 8.01 13.92
C CYS A 113 -12.79 6.49 14.15
N PRO A 114 -11.74 5.86 14.67
CA PRO A 114 -11.73 4.41 14.89
C PRO A 114 -12.76 3.95 15.92
N ASN A 115 -13.27 4.88 16.75
CA ASN A 115 -14.26 4.59 17.78
C ASN A 115 -15.72 4.68 17.29
N CYS A 116 -16.04 5.55 16.32
CA CYS A 116 -17.42 5.79 15.90
C CYS A 116 -17.65 5.89 14.39
N GLY A 117 -16.60 5.79 13.58
CA GLY A 117 -16.66 5.90 12.12
C GLY A 117 -16.91 7.31 11.59
N ALA A 118 -17.07 8.31 12.46
CA ALA A 118 -17.34 9.68 12.02
C ALA A 118 -16.15 10.28 11.25
N PRO A 119 -16.39 11.06 10.20
CA PRO A 119 -15.32 11.74 9.47
C PRO A 119 -14.62 12.74 10.39
N ILE A 120 -13.29 12.70 10.44
CA ILE A 120 -12.51 13.66 11.22
C ILE A 120 -12.21 14.86 10.31
N PRO A 121 -12.76 16.05 10.61
CA PRO A 121 -12.72 17.18 9.69
C PRO A 121 -11.33 17.80 9.51
N MET A 122 -10.37 17.53 10.42
CA MET A 122 -9.01 18.05 10.35
C MET A 122 -7.95 17.10 10.93
N LEU A 123 -6.84 16.95 10.20
CA LEU A 123 -5.60 16.38 10.72
C LEU A 123 -5.04 17.34 11.78
N GLY A 124 -5.16 16.97 13.06
CA GLY A 124 -4.81 17.82 14.21
C GLY A 124 -5.88 17.88 15.31
N ALA A 125 -7.07 17.32 15.05
CA ALA A 125 -8.07 17.12 16.10
C ALA A 125 -7.57 16.06 17.10
N LYS A 126 -7.36 16.46 18.36
CA LYS A 126 -6.97 15.55 19.46
C LYS A 126 -8.13 14.74 20.00
N HIS A 127 -9.36 15.13 19.68
CA HIS A 127 -10.59 14.48 20.11
C HIS A 127 -11.61 14.49 18.98
N CYS A 128 -12.37 13.41 18.86
CA CYS A 128 -13.47 13.32 17.90
C CYS A 128 -14.61 14.23 18.33
N GLU A 129 -15.06 15.13 17.46
CA GLU A 129 -16.16 16.05 17.73
C GLU A 129 -17.51 15.34 17.95
N TYR A 130 -17.64 14.10 17.48
CA TYR A 130 -18.87 13.32 17.58
C TYR A 130 -18.94 12.45 18.83
N CYS A 131 -17.88 11.69 19.14
CA CYS A 131 -17.88 10.74 20.27
C CYS A 131 -16.97 11.17 21.44
N GLY A 132 -16.23 12.26 21.31
CA GLY A 132 -15.32 12.77 22.34
C GLY A 132 -14.06 11.92 22.57
N CYS A 133 -13.91 10.80 21.87
CA CYS A 133 -12.75 9.92 22.03
C CYS A 133 -11.46 10.64 21.59
N ALA A 134 -10.38 10.45 22.34
CA ALA A 134 -9.08 10.96 21.96
C ALA A 134 -8.65 10.34 20.62
N ILE A 135 -8.42 11.19 19.63
CA ILE A 135 -7.89 10.77 18.34
C ILE A 135 -6.38 10.76 18.51
N ILE A 136 -5.78 9.60 18.27
CA ILE A 136 -4.33 9.51 18.11
C ILE A 136 -4.05 10.28 16.82
N GLU A 137 -3.32 11.40 16.93
CA GLU A 137 -2.84 12.12 15.77
C GLU A 137 -2.09 11.12 14.88
N LEU A 138 -2.69 10.77 13.73
CA LEU A 138 -1.93 10.11 12.69
C LEU A 138 -0.83 11.10 12.32
N ASN A 139 0.42 10.69 12.52
CA ASN A 139 1.54 11.53 12.13
C ASN A 139 1.56 11.62 10.61
N ILE A 140 0.93 12.65 10.09
CA ILE A 140 0.83 12.93 8.66
C ILE A 140 2.19 13.34 8.08
N HIS A 141 3.11 13.73 8.96
CA HIS A 141 4.51 13.95 8.67
C HIS A 141 5.33 12.66 8.91
N ALA A 142 4.76 11.52 8.49
CA ALA A 142 5.44 10.25 8.40
C ALA A 142 5.19 9.62 7.04
N TRP A 143 6.15 8.83 6.57
CA TRP A 143 5.98 8.02 5.38
C TRP A 143 4.96 6.90 5.68
N ALA A 144 3.94 6.79 4.84
CA ALA A 144 2.89 5.78 4.93
C ALA A 144 2.76 5.01 3.61
N PHE A 145 2.37 3.74 3.68
CA PHE A 145 2.04 2.95 2.50
C PHE A 145 0.69 3.40 1.96
N HIS A 146 0.61 3.59 0.65
CA HIS A 146 -0.58 4.13 0.01
C HIS A 146 -1.18 3.15 -1.01
N HIS A 147 -0.36 2.64 -1.92
CA HIS A 147 -0.84 1.84 -3.04
C HIS A 147 0.14 0.72 -3.39
N VAL A 148 -0.38 -0.44 -3.75
CA VAL A 148 0.40 -1.59 -4.22
C VAL A 148 -0.25 -2.10 -5.50
N GLU A 149 0.51 -2.15 -6.58
CA GLU A 149 0.04 -2.64 -7.88
C GLU A 149 1.03 -3.64 -8.48
N GLU A 150 0.49 -4.62 -9.18
CA GLU A 150 1.30 -5.51 -9.99
C GLU A 150 1.64 -4.84 -11.32
N ILE A 151 2.91 -4.83 -11.68
CA ILE A 151 3.37 -4.44 -12.99
C ILE A 151 3.36 -5.70 -13.85
N THR A 152 2.20 -5.97 -14.44
CA THR A 152 2.07 -7.04 -15.42
C THR A 152 2.97 -6.70 -16.61
N ALA A 153 4.20 -7.23 -16.60
CA ALA A 153 4.84 -7.52 -17.87
C ALA A 153 3.89 -8.51 -18.54
N LYS A 154 3.33 -8.15 -19.71
CA LYS A 154 2.86 -9.18 -20.64
C LYS A 154 4.10 -9.98 -21.05
N SER A 155 4.57 -10.85 -20.16
CA SER A 155 5.59 -11.82 -20.49
C SER A 155 4.85 -12.76 -21.42
N ASN A 156 5.11 -12.61 -22.72
CA ASN A 156 4.91 -13.69 -23.66
C ASN A 156 5.44 -14.93 -22.98
N ALA A 157 4.52 -15.84 -22.61
CA ALA A 157 4.88 -17.18 -22.23
C ALA A 157 5.94 -17.64 -23.22
N LEU A 158 7.10 -18.04 -22.68
CA LEU A 158 8.13 -18.71 -23.46
C LEU A 158 7.41 -19.83 -24.24
N LYS A 159 7.53 -19.75 -25.56
CA LYS A 159 6.96 -20.69 -26.53
C LYS A 159 7.20 -22.15 -26.16
#